data_AF-A0A957EE43-F1
#
_entry.id   AF-A0A957EE43-F1
#
_cell.length_a   1.000
_cell.length_b   1.000
_cell.length_c   1.000
_cell.angle_alpha   90.00
_cell.angle_beta   90.00
_cell.angle_gamma   90.00
#
_symmetry.space_group_name_H-M   'P 1'
#
loop_
_entity.id
_entity.type
_entity.pdbx_description
1 polymer ?
#
loop_
_entity_poly.entity_id
_entity_poly.type
_entity_poly.pdbx_seq_one_letter_code
_entity_poly.pdbx_strand_id
1 'polypeptide(L)'
;RGLQCNCIRCREVRRHKVQREDVELRIETYETDATTEHFLSFETDDDKLAGFLRLSLPHKNSAHPLPELENHAMIREVHVYGPALNLGEGSSGEAQHMGLGSELIHKAKEMARAAGYGRIAVISAIGTREYYAKYHNFEMDGLYMTADLMANCE
;
A
#
# COMPACT_ATOMS: atom_id res chain seq x y z
N ARG A 1 10.27 29.42 19.05
CA ARG A 1 9.48 28.28 19.57
C ARG A 1 9.49 27.21 18.48
N GLY A 2 10.19 26.10 18.72
CA GLY A 2 10.38 25.04 17.72
C GLY A 2 9.15 24.16 17.63
N LEU A 3 8.35 24.35 16.58
CA LEU A 3 7.29 23.42 16.22
C LEU A 3 7.94 22.23 15.51
N GLN A 4 7.83 21.05 16.12
CA GLN A 4 8.28 19.81 15.51
C GLN A 4 7.26 19.43 14.43
N CYS A 5 7.73 19.30 13.19
CA CYS A 5 6.86 18.99 12.05
C CYS A 5 6.67 17.48 11.92
N ASN A 6 5.42 17.01 12.03
CA ASN A 6 5.06 15.60 11.97
C ASN A 6 4.54 15.17 10.58
N CYS A 7 4.86 15.92 9.52
CA CYS A 7 4.44 15.54 8.18
C CYS A 7 5.23 14.33 7.66
N ILE A 8 4.65 13.59 6.70
CA ILE A 8 5.27 12.41 6.07
C ILE A 8 6.71 12.71 5.62
N ARG A 9 6.93 13.88 5.01
CA ARG A 9 8.26 14.31 4.51
C ARG A 9 9.30 14.57 5.61
N CYS A 10 8.88 14.94 6.81
CA CYS A 10 9.77 15.13 7.95
C CYS A 10 10.06 13.82 8.70
N ARG A 11 9.15 12.85 8.57
CA ARG A 11 9.25 11.52 9.17
C ARG A 11 9.91 10.50 8.22
N GLU A 12 10.13 10.82 6.94
CA GLU A 12 10.76 9.88 5.98
C GLU A 12 12.12 9.33 6.45
N VAL A 13 12.30 8.01 6.37
CA VAL A 13 13.60 7.37 6.59
C VAL A 13 14.51 7.71 5.41
N ARG A 14 15.56 8.51 5.65
CA ARG A 14 16.47 8.97 4.59
C ARG A 14 17.65 8.04 4.35
N ARG A 15 18.54 7.93 5.34
CA ARG A 15 19.89 7.34 5.19
C ARG A 15 20.13 6.13 6.09
N HIS A 16 19.18 5.79 6.96
CA HIS A 16 19.30 4.63 7.82
C HIS A 16 18.79 3.40 7.10
N LYS A 17 19.58 2.32 7.13
CA LYS A 17 19.06 0.99 6.83
C LYS A 17 18.08 0.66 7.94
N VAL A 18 16.82 0.51 7.57
CA VAL A 18 15.76 0.11 8.50
C VAL A 18 15.48 -1.35 8.23
N GLN A 19 15.64 -2.19 9.24
CA GLN A 19 15.31 -3.61 9.13
C GLN A 19 13.84 -3.83 9.49
N ARG A 20 13.29 -4.98 9.09
CA ARG A 20 11.90 -5.34 9.38
C ARG A 20 11.62 -5.40 10.89
N GLU A 21 12.62 -5.82 11.67
CA GLU A 21 12.52 -5.90 13.14
C GLU A 21 12.42 -4.53 13.82
N ASP A 22 12.91 -3.46 13.16
CA ASP A 22 12.96 -2.11 13.71
C ASP A 22 11.72 -1.28 13.35
N VAL A 23 10.70 -1.89 12.73
CA VAL A 23 9.47 -1.21 12.30
C VAL A 23 8.20 -1.89 12.74
N GLU A 24 7.26 -1.08 13.19
CA GLU A 24 5.93 -1.47 13.58
C GLU A 24 4.91 -1.05 12.52
N LEU A 25 3.94 -1.91 12.24
CA LEU A 25 2.83 -1.59 11.36
C LEU A 25 1.80 -0.78 12.16
N ARG A 26 1.55 0.45 11.74
CA ARG A 26 0.45 1.30 12.24
C ARG A 26 -0.62 1.47 11.17
N ILE A 27 -1.87 1.47 11.61
CA ILE A 27 -3.04 1.61 10.75
C ILE A 27 -3.89 2.74 11.30
N GLU A 28 -3.91 3.87 10.61
CA GLU A 28 -4.76 5.00 10.92
C GLU A 28 -5.99 4.94 10.02
N THR A 29 -7.19 4.93 10.61
CA THR A 29 -8.44 4.86 9.86
C THR A 29 -9.20 6.17 9.99
N TYR A 30 -9.68 6.71 8.88
CA TYR A 30 -10.53 7.90 8.86
C TYR A 30 -11.66 7.74 7.86
N GLU A 31 -12.84 8.24 8.23
CA GLU A 31 -14.05 8.14 7.42
C GLU A 31 -14.27 9.44 6.64
N THR A 32 -14.73 9.28 5.41
CA THR A 32 -15.24 10.37 4.58
C THR A 32 -16.71 10.10 4.26
N ASP A 33 -17.39 11.07 3.64
CA ASP A 33 -18.80 10.92 3.25
C ASP A 33 -19.03 9.79 2.23
N ALA A 34 -17.99 9.36 1.51
CA ALA A 34 -18.10 8.39 0.43
C ALA A 34 -17.27 7.11 0.64
N THR A 35 -16.20 7.17 1.42
CA THR A 35 -15.20 6.10 1.56
C THR A 35 -14.68 6.01 2.99
N THR A 36 -14.28 4.82 3.41
CA THR A 36 -13.44 4.61 4.59
C THR A 36 -11.99 4.48 4.12
N GLU A 37 -11.13 5.39 4.59
CA GLU A 37 -9.72 5.41 4.22
C GLU A 37 -8.87 4.83 5.34
N HIS A 38 -7.90 4.00 4.95
CA HIS A 38 -6.92 3.42 5.85
C HIS A 38 -5.52 3.81 5.38
N PHE A 39 -4.77 4.45 6.26
CA PHE A 39 -3.37 4.75 6.09
C PHE A 39 -2.54 3.70 6.86
N LEU A 40 -2.01 2.74 6.11
CA LEU A 40 -1.11 1.72 6.64
C LEU A 40 0.31 2.26 6.54
N SER A 41 1.08 2.18 7.61
CA SER A 41 2.45 2.69 7.63
C SER A 41 3.37 1.83 8.47
N PHE A 42 4.60 1.69 8.02
CA PHE A 42 5.69 1.14 8.81
C PHE A 42 6.45 2.28 9.46
N GLU A 43 6.41 2.32 10.78
CA GLU A 43 7.04 3.35 11.60
C GLU A 43 8.13 2.72 12.48
N THR A 44 9.29 3.37 12.58
CA THR A 44 10.36 2.96 13.51
C THR A 44 10.07 3.47 14.92
N ASP A 45 10.80 2.96 15.92
CA ASP A 45 10.77 3.51 17.29
C ASP A 45 11.04 5.03 17.36
N ASP A 46 11.88 5.57 16.46
CA ASP A 46 12.16 7.02 16.34
C ASP A 46 11.08 7.79 15.54
N ASP A 47 9.88 7.22 15.40
CA ASP A 47 8.74 7.84 14.73
C ASP A 47 9.01 8.18 13.25
N LYS A 48 9.87 7.40 12.58
CA LYS A 48 10.23 7.53 11.16
C LYS A 48 9.45 6.56 10.29
N LEU A 49 9.00 7.03 9.12
CA LEU A 49 8.28 6.25 8.12
C LEU A 49 9.24 5.51 7.20
N ALA A 50 9.24 4.18 7.28
CA ALA A 50 9.94 3.28 6.39
C ALA A 50 9.12 2.96 5.13
N GLY A 51 7.79 3.08 5.21
CA GLY A 51 6.90 2.91 4.06
C GLY A 51 5.45 3.14 4.47
N PHE A 52 4.59 3.38 3.49
CA PHE A 52 3.16 3.51 3.71
C PHE A 52 2.35 3.06 2.50
N LEU A 53 1.08 2.75 2.76
CA LEU A 53 0.07 2.41 1.78
C LEU A 53 -1.23 3.12 2.13
N ARG A 54 -1.89 3.67 1.12
CA ARG A 54 -3.23 4.28 1.24
C ARG A 54 -4.26 3.36 0.62
N LEU A 55 -5.13 2.81 1.47
CA LEU A 55 -6.24 1.96 1.09
C LEU A 55 -7.54 2.76 1.23
N SER A 56 -8.34 2.76 0.18
CA SER A 56 -9.65 3.43 0.11
C SER A 56 -10.72 2.36 -0.08
N LEU A 57 -11.70 2.34 0.82
CA LEU A 57 -12.82 1.42 0.82
C LEU A 57 -14.12 2.21 0.55
N PRO A 58 -14.61 2.25 -0.70
CA PRO A 58 -15.81 3.03 -1.04
C PRO A 58 -17.08 2.41 -0.45
N HIS A 59 -17.90 3.23 0.22
CA HIS A 59 -19.14 2.76 0.84
C HIS A 59 -20.12 2.27 -0.22
N LYS A 60 -20.82 1.16 0.06
CA LYS A 60 -21.75 0.52 -0.89
C LYS A 60 -22.89 1.42 -1.38
N ASN A 61 -23.23 2.46 -0.60
CA ASN A 61 -24.31 3.39 -0.91
C ASN A 61 -23.83 4.66 -1.63
N SER A 62 -22.52 4.80 -1.85
CA SER A 62 -21.93 5.98 -2.46
C SER A 62 -21.67 5.67 -3.93
N ALA A 63 -22.34 6.40 -4.82
CA ALA A 63 -22.15 6.25 -6.26
C ALA A 63 -20.67 6.51 -6.60
N HIS A 64 -19.95 5.47 -7.02
CA HIS A 64 -18.58 5.64 -7.44
C HIS A 64 -18.56 6.37 -8.79
N PRO A 65 -17.74 7.42 -8.98
CA PRO A 65 -17.70 8.17 -10.24
C PRO A 65 -17.24 7.31 -11.43
N LEU A 66 -16.63 6.15 -11.15
CA LEU A 66 -16.23 5.15 -12.14
C LEU A 66 -16.97 3.84 -11.85
N PRO A 67 -17.94 3.42 -12.68
CA PRO A 67 -18.75 2.22 -12.43
C PRO A 67 -17.93 0.92 -12.49
N GLU A 68 -16.82 0.90 -13.23
CA GLU A 68 -15.88 -0.24 -13.28
C GLU A 68 -15.17 -0.50 -11.94
N LEU A 69 -15.10 0.50 -11.05
CA LEU A 69 -14.54 0.39 -9.71
C LEU A 69 -15.62 0.26 -8.62
N GLU A 70 -16.88 0.12 -9.01
CA GLU A 70 -17.97 -0.11 -8.05
C GLU A 70 -17.70 -1.43 -7.29
N ASN A 71 -17.81 -1.38 -5.96
CA ASN A 71 -17.48 -2.51 -5.07
C ASN A 71 -16.01 -3.01 -5.17
N HIS A 72 -15.06 -2.15 -5.58
CA HIS A 72 -13.64 -2.44 -5.47
C HIS A 72 -13.02 -1.71 -4.27
N ALA A 73 -12.18 -2.41 -3.52
CA ALA A 73 -11.21 -1.73 -2.67
C ALA A 73 -10.13 -1.09 -3.56
N MET A 74 -9.56 0.04 -3.16
CA MET A 74 -8.59 0.76 -3.98
C MET A 74 -7.32 1.09 -3.21
N ILE A 75 -6.18 0.62 -3.70
CA ILE A 75 -4.86 1.07 -3.28
C ILE A 75 -4.52 2.32 -4.10
N ARG A 76 -4.55 3.48 -3.43
CA ARG A 76 -4.33 4.78 -4.07
C ARG A 76 -2.84 5.11 -4.22
N GLU A 77 -2.04 4.63 -3.28
CA GLU A 77 -0.61 4.95 -3.20
C GLU A 77 0.10 3.87 -2.39
N VAL A 78 1.26 3.44 -2.86
CA VAL A 78 2.20 2.61 -2.10
C VAL A 78 3.57 3.25 -2.23
N HIS A 79 4.24 3.45 -1.10
CA HIS A 79 5.57 4.03 -1.07
C HIS A 79 6.42 3.31 -0.02
N VAL A 80 7.64 2.96 -0.38
CA VAL A 80 8.62 2.39 0.54
C VAL A 80 9.89 3.22 0.45
N TYR A 81 10.34 3.74 1.60
CA TYR A 81 11.52 4.58 1.73
C TYR A 81 12.77 3.72 1.94
N GLY A 82 13.89 4.15 1.36
CA GLY A 82 15.18 3.45 1.42
C GLY A 82 16.11 3.87 0.28
N PRO A 83 17.41 3.48 0.31
CA PRO A 83 18.31 3.71 -0.81
C PRO A 83 17.70 3.10 -2.07
N ALA A 84 17.54 3.96 -3.09
CA ALA A 84 16.69 3.71 -4.25
C ALA A 84 16.97 2.36 -4.92
N LEU A 85 15.87 1.68 -5.24
CA LEU A 85 15.76 0.60 -6.21
C LEU A 85 16.66 0.85 -7.43
N ASN A 86 17.79 0.15 -7.50
CA ASN A 86 18.21 -0.37 -8.79
C ASN A 86 17.42 -1.66 -8.96
N LEU A 87 16.31 -1.58 -9.69
CA LEU A 87 15.64 -2.75 -10.27
C LEU A 87 16.59 -3.31 -11.33
N GLY A 88 17.63 -4.01 -10.89
CA GLY A 88 18.73 -4.45 -11.73
C GLY A 88 19.97 -4.70 -10.90
N GLU A 89 20.36 -5.98 -10.84
CA GLU A 89 21.64 -6.49 -10.33
C GLU A 89 21.77 -6.67 -8.80
N GLY A 90 21.26 -7.82 -8.35
CA GLY A 90 22.08 -8.81 -7.62
C GLY A 90 22.66 -8.36 -6.29
N SER A 91 21.87 -7.69 -5.45
CA SER A 91 22.31 -7.20 -4.15
C SER A 91 21.38 -7.70 -3.05
N SER A 92 21.93 -8.39 -2.05
CA SER A 92 21.23 -8.95 -0.88
C SER A 92 20.40 -7.96 -0.02
N GLY A 93 20.33 -6.67 -0.40
CA GLY A 93 19.42 -5.66 0.16
C GLY A 93 18.05 -5.57 -0.53
N GLU A 94 17.86 -6.15 -1.71
CA GLU A 94 16.59 -6.16 -2.45
C GLU A 94 15.47 -6.89 -1.70
N ALA A 95 15.83 -7.91 -0.91
CA ALA A 95 14.88 -8.74 -0.17
C ALA A 95 14.18 -7.99 0.99
N GLN A 96 14.88 -7.06 1.65
CA GLN A 96 14.32 -6.34 2.80
C GLN A 96 13.25 -5.32 2.37
N HIS A 97 13.44 -4.63 1.24
CA HIS A 97 12.48 -3.65 0.71
C HIS A 97 11.27 -4.29 0.03
N MET A 98 11.46 -5.44 -0.65
CA MET A 98 10.34 -6.22 -1.17
C MET A 98 9.43 -6.73 -0.04
N GLY A 99 9.98 -7.02 1.14
CA GLY A 99 9.21 -7.47 2.31
C GLY A 99 8.17 -6.45 2.77
N LEU A 100 8.58 -5.20 3.04
CA LEU A 100 7.68 -4.17 3.56
C LEU A 100 6.56 -3.80 2.57
N GLY A 101 6.90 -3.56 1.31
CA GLY A 101 5.90 -3.25 0.29
C GLY A 101 4.89 -4.39 0.10
N SER A 102 5.40 -5.63 0.09
CA SER A 102 4.54 -6.81 -0.04
C SER A 102 3.65 -7.03 1.17
N GLU A 103 4.17 -6.77 2.38
CA GLU A 103 3.40 -6.90 3.61
C GLU A 103 2.28 -5.84 3.70
N LEU A 104 2.55 -4.60 3.28
CA LEU A 104 1.52 -3.55 3.16
C LEU A 104 0.41 -3.99 2.20
N ILE A 105 0.76 -4.51 1.02
CA ILE A 105 -0.20 -4.96 0.01
C ILE A 105 -1.01 -6.15 0.55
N HIS A 106 -0.34 -7.12 1.19
CA HIS A 106 -1.02 -8.26 1.79
C HIS A 106 -2.02 -7.82 2.86
N LYS A 107 -1.61 -6.93 3.77
CA LYS A 107 -2.50 -6.37 4.79
C LYS A 107 -3.68 -5.63 4.18
N ALA A 108 -3.44 -4.85 3.12
CA ALA A 108 -4.51 -4.15 2.40
C ALA A 108 -5.53 -5.12 1.80
N LYS A 109 -5.07 -6.24 1.20
CA LYS A 109 -5.93 -7.31 0.69
C LYS A 109 -6.75 -7.97 1.80
N GLU A 110 -6.13 -8.28 2.94
CA GLU A 110 -6.84 -8.83 4.11
C GLU A 110 -7.95 -7.89 4.60
N MET A 111 -7.64 -6.60 4.77
CA MET A 111 -8.60 -5.59 5.22
C MET A 111 -9.75 -5.41 4.22
N ALA A 112 -9.44 -5.36 2.93
CA ALA A 112 -10.44 -5.29 1.87
C ALA A 112 -11.35 -6.53 1.86
N ARG A 113 -10.79 -7.74 2.01
CA ARG A 113 -11.56 -8.98 2.09
C ARG A 113 -12.45 -9.00 3.33
N ALA A 114 -11.93 -8.58 4.49
CA ALA A 114 -12.68 -8.52 5.75
C ALA A 114 -13.83 -7.50 5.69
N ALA A 115 -13.65 -6.39 4.95
CA ALA A 115 -14.71 -5.42 4.68
C ALA A 115 -15.73 -5.89 3.63
N GLY A 116 -15.52 -7.06 3.02
CA GLY A 116 -16.45 -7.70 2.09
C GLY A 116 -16.29 -7.29 0.63
N TYR A 117 -15.13 -6.77 0.24
CA TYR A 117 -14.81 -6.50 -1.16
C TYR A 117 -14.31 -7.78 -1.85
N GLY A 118 -14.81 -8.03 -3.06
CA GLY A 118 -14.40 -9.20 -3.86
C GLY A 118 -13.12 -8.96 -4.67
N ARG A 119 -12.81 -7.70 -4.97
CA ARG A 119 -11.67 -7.28 -5.81
C ARG A 119 -10.99 -6.05 -5.23
N ILE A 120 -9.70 -5.90 -5.52
CA ILE A 120 -8.89 -4.73 -5.17
C ILE A 120 -8.21 -4.17 -6.41
N ALA A 121 -8.26 -2.85 -6.60
CA ALA A 121 -7.59 -2.13 -7.67
C ALA A 121 -6.38 -1.36 -7.12
N VAL A 122 -5.34 -1.16 -7.93
CA VAL A 122 -4.19 -0.31 -7.60
C VAL A 122 -3.87 0.67 -8.72
N ILE A 123 -3.63 1.93 -8.34
CA ILE A 123 -3.06 2.95 -9.24
C ILE A 123 -1.55 2.66 -9.35
N SER A 124 -1.12 2.18 -10.51
CA SER A 124 0.30 1.85 -10.75
C SER A 124 0.87 2.63 -11.92
N ALA A 125 2.10 3.14 -11.74
CA ALA A 125 2.88 3.67 -12.84
C ALA A 125 3.29 2.53 -13.78
N ILE A 126 3.44 2.82 -15.08
CA ILE A 126 3.73 1.83 -16.12
C ILE A 126 4.91 0.92 -15.74
N GLY A 127 6.01 1.49 -15.24
CA GLY A 127 7.21 0.73 -14.83
C GLY A 127 7.07 -0.12 -13.56
N THR A 128 5.95 -0.01 -12.84
CA THR A 128 5.68 -0.81 -11.62
C THR A 128 4.64 -1.91 -11.84
N ARG A 129 4.01 -1.98 -13.02
CA ARG A 129 2.96 -2.96 -13.33
C ARG A 129 3.45 -4.39 -13.24
N GLU A 130 4.63 -4.68 -13.77
CA GLU A 130 5.23 -6.02 -13.72
C GLU A 130 5.48 -6.49 -12.28
N TYR A 131 5.82 -5.57 -11.37
CA TYR A 131 5.98 -5.89 -9.96
C TYR A 131 4.64 -6.37 -9.35
N TYR A 132 3.54 -5.65 -9.59
CA TYR A 132 2.22 -6.06 -9.11
C TYR A 132 1.74 -7.37 -9.76
N ALA A 133 1.99 -7.55 -11.05
CA ALA A 133 1.61 -8.76 -11.76
C ALA A 133 2.38 -9.99 -11.24
N LYS A 134 3.71 -9.89 -11.15
CA LYS A 134 4.58 -11.01 -10.81
C LYS A 134 4.53 -11.41 -9.34
N TYR A 135 4.42 -10.45 -8.43
CA TYR A 135 4.56 -10.71 -6.99
C TYR A 135 3.23 -10.68 -6.23
N HIS A 136 2.20 -10.03 -6.79
CA HIS A 136 0.94 -9.78 -6.11
C HIS A 136 -0.28 -10.28 -6.87
N ASN A 137 -0.09 -10.98 -7.99
CA ASN A 137 -1.17 -11.58 -8.77
C ASN A 137 -2.24 -10.55 -9.21
N PHE A 138 -1.78 -9.35 -9.57
CA PHE A 138 -2.62 -8.34 -10.19
C PHE A 138 -2.60 -8.51 -11.71
N GLU A 139 -3.72 -8.22 -12.35
CA GLU A 139 -3.88 -8.24 -13.78
C GLU A 139 -4.29 -6.86 -14.27
N MET A 140 -3.96 -6.55 -15.52
CA MET A 140 -4.33 -5.26 -16.11
C MET A 140 -5.83 -5.28 -16.43
N ASP A 141 -6.60 -4.39 -15.82
CA ASP A 141 -8.03 -4.20 -16.09
C ASP A 141 -8.31 -2.71 -16.36
N GLY A 142 -8.57 -2.40 -17.63
CA GLY A 142 -8.79 -1.03 -18.10
C GLY A 142 -7.56 -0.11 -17.87
N LEU A 143 -7.71 0.86 -16.96
CA LEU A 143 -6.67 1.81 -16.59
C LEU A 143 -5.91 1.43 -15.30
N TYR A 144 -6.35 0.37 -14.64
CA TYR A 144 -5.87 -0.05 -13.32
C TYR A 144 -5.26 -1.45 -13.38
N MET A 145 -4.56 -1.81 -12.32
CA MET A 145 -4.21 -3.20 -12.05
C MET A 145 -5.21 -3.70 -11.01
N THR A 146 -5.86 -4.83 -11.24
CA THR A 146 -6.84 -5.43 -10.32
C THR A 146 -6.42 -6.81 -9.87
N ALA A 147 -6.76 -7.19 -8.63
CA ALA A 147 -6.58 -8.54 -8.12
C ALA A 147 -7.87 -9.04 -7.47
N ASP A 148 -8.19 -10.30 -7.70
CA ASP A 148 -9.27 -10.99 -7.00
C ASP A 148 -8.87 -11.32 -5.55
N LEU A 149 -9.75 -10.97 -4.62
CA LEU A 149 -9.59 -11.25 -3.19
C LEU A 149 -10.28 -12.55 -2.77
N MET A 150 -11.18 -13.07 -3.60
CA MET A 150 -11.94 -14.30 -3.34
C MET A 150 -11.26 -15.56 -3.87
N ALA A 151 -10.10 -15.45 -4.54
CA ALA A 151 -9.47 -16.55 -5.25
C ALA A 151 -8.89 -17.67 -4.35
N ASN A 152 -8.83 -17.50 -3.03
CA ASN A 152 -8.37 -18.55 -2.12
C ASN A 152 -9.46 -18.89 -1.07
N CYS A 153 -10.29 -19.86 -1.44
CA CYS A 153 -10.95 -20.82 -0.56
C CYS A 153 -10.80 -22.20 -1.24
N GLU A 154 -9.63 -22.81 -1.09
CA GLU A 154 -9.42 -24.26 -1.26
C GLU A 154 -8.77 -24.79 0.02
#